data_AF-A0A955JIN7-F1
#
_entry.id   AF-A0A955JIN7-F1
#
_cell.length_a   1.000
_cell.length_b   1.000
_cell.length_c   1.000
_cell.angle_alpha   90.00
_cell.angle_beta   90.00
_cell.angle_gamma   90.00
#
_symmetry.space_group_name_H-M   'P 1'
#
loop_
_entity.id
_entity.type
_entity.pdbx_description
1 polymer ?
#
loop_
_entity_poly.entity_id
_entity_poly.type
_entity_poly.pdbx_seq_one_letter_code
_entity_poly.pdbx_strand_id
1 'polypeptide(L)'
;MKNNDIHFDLKSLPQLMGDLFHRLSRYAPIMFFVLIAVVYGFVLLRITMLANLQPTNSDVSGEIAQLTPHIDKNAVQQLQGLEDNSVNVKSLFEDARNNPFGE
;
A
#
# COMPACT_ATOMS: atom_id res chain seq x y z
N MET A 1 53.05 12.80 11.15
CA MET A 1 51.74 12.11 11.05
C MET A 1 51.36 11.68 12.46
N LYS A 2 50.31 12.27 13.03
CA LYS A 2 49.89 12.05 14.42
C LYS A 2 48.81 10.96 14.40
N ASN A 3 49.16 9.74 14.81
CA ASN A 3 48.19 8.67 15.00
C ASN A 3 47.33 9.04 16.21
N ASN A 4 46.04 9.21 16.02
CA ASN A 4 45.08 9.29 17.10
C ASN A 4 44.57 7.88 17.37
N ASP A 5 45.16 7.23 18.36
CA ASP A 5 44.62 5.99 18.93
C ASP A 5 43.33 6.34 19.69
N ILE A 6 42.18 6.17 19.02
CA ILE A 6 40.87 6.37 19.63
C ILE A 6 40.58 5.14 20.51
N HIS A 7 41.02 5.20 21.76
CA HIS A 7 40.56 4.28 22.80
C HIS A 7 39.08 4.58 23.09
N PHE A 8 38.17 3.84 22.45
CA PHE A 8 36.74 3.84 22.80
C PHE A 8 36.58 3.17 24.16
N ASP A 9 36.71 3.96 25.22
CA ASP A 9 36.48 3.51 26.58
C ASP A 9 34.96 3.46 26.84
N LEU A 10 34.35 2.29 26.62
CA LEU A 10 32.90 2.06 26.79
C LEU A 10 32.39 2.41 28.21
N LYS A 11 33.27 2.50 29.21
CA LYS A 11 32.88 2.87 30.59
C LYS A 11 32.68 4.38 30.78
N SER A 12 33.25 5.22 29.91
CA SER A 12 33.09 6.69 29.95
C SER A 12 31.86 7.19 29.18
N LEU A 13 31.29 6.32 28.34
CA LEU A 13 30.14 6.58 27.47
C LEU A 13 28.87 7.08 28.20
N PRO A 14 28.45 6.51 29.36
CA PRO A 14 27.25 6.99 30.05
C PRO A 14 27.42 8.38 30.68
N GLN A 15 28.64 8.74 31.09
CA GLN A 15 28.92 10.03 31.73
C GLN A 15 28.93 11.17 30.70
N LEU A 16 29.54 10.92 29.53
CA LEU A 16 29.51 11.85 28.40
C LEU A 16 28.07 12.05 27.86
N MET A 17 27.26 10.99 27.85
CA MET A 17 25.84 11.08 27.44
C MET A 17 25.01 11.97 28.37
N GLY A 18 25.22 11.90 29.70
CA GLY A 18 24.47 12.72 30.66
C GLY A 18 24.69 14.23 30.51
N ASP A 19 25.93 14.64 30.31
CA ASP A 19 26.29 16.06 30.14
C ASP A 19 25.83 16.64 28.80
N LEU A 20 25.89 15.83 27.73
CA LEU A 20 25.32 16.16 26.43
C LEU A 20 23.80 16.31 26.51
N PHE A 21 23.12 15.40 27.22
CA PHE A 21 21.66 15.43 27.37
C PHE A 21 21.17 16.69 28.11
N HIS A 22 21.87 17.09 29.18
CA HIS A 22 21.54 18.31 29.91
C HIS A 22 21.72 19.57 29.06
N ARG A 23 22.79 19.65 28.25
CA ARG A 23 23.02 20.79 27.35
C ARG A 23 22.06 20.81 26.16
N LEU A 24 21.65 19.63 25.67
CA LEU A 24 20.73 19.47 24.55
C LEU A 24 19.27 19.76 24.95
N SER A 25 18.91 19.58 26.23
CA SER A 25 17.56 19.88 26.75
C SER A 25 17.12 21.33 26.50
N ARG A 26 18.06 22.28 26.47
CA ARG A 26 17.78 23.69 26.16
C ARG A 26 17.28 23.90 24.72
N TYR A 27 17.67 23.00 23.82
CA TYR A 27 17.27 23.01 22.41
C TYR A 27 16.24 21.93 22.09
N ALA A 28 15.65 21.30 23.11
CA ALA A 28 14.60 20.29 22.96
C ALA A 28 13.47 20.69 21.99
N PRO A 29 12.90 21.91 22.00
CA PRO A 29 11.86 22.25 21.04
C PRO A 29 12.38 22.28 19.60
N ILE A 30 13.60 22.78 19.37
CA ILE A 30 14.21 22.81 18.02
C ILE A 30 14.49 21.38 17.54
N MET A 31 15.06 20.54 18.40
CA MET A 31 15.28 19.11 18.11
C MET A 31 13.97 18.39 17.79
N PHE A 32 12.88 18.72 18.47
CA PHE A 32 11.55 18.17 18.19
C PHE A 32 11.07 18.53 16.79
N PHE A 33 11.18 19.81 16.38
CA PHE A 33 10.82 20.22 15.02
C PHE A 33 11.72 19.58 13.97
N VAL A 34 13.03 19.47 14.21
CA VAL A 34 13.96 18.78 13.32
C VAL A 34 13.58 17.31 13.17
N LEU A 35 13.25 16.64 14.28
CA LEU A 35 12.82 15.24 14.27
C LEU A 35 11.54 15.07 13.45
N ILE A 36 10.55 15.94 13.62
CA ILE A 36 9.32 15.92 12.80
C ILE A 36 9.67 16.11 11.31
N ALA A 37 10.52 17.07 10.97
CA ALA A 37 10.92 17.33 9.59
C ALA A 37 11.62 16.11 8.97
N VAL A 38 12.50 15.43 9.73
CA VAL A 38 13.17 14.20 9.29
C VAL A 38 12.17 13.06 9.09
N VAL A 39 11.24 12.85 10.02
CA VAL A 39 10.20 11.82 9.90
C VAL A 39 9.31 12.08 8.69
N TYR A 40 8.87 13.33 8.51
CA TYR A 40 8.04 13.73 7.37
C TYR A 40 8.77 13.55 6.04
N GLY A 41 10.03 14.00 5.96
CA GLY A 41 10.88 13.79 4.78
C GLY A 41 11.10 12.30 4.49
N PHE A 42 11.33 11.49 5.52
CA PHE A 42 11.46 10.04 5.38
C PHE A 42 10.18 9.39 4.85
N VAL A 43 9.01 9.79 5.36
CA VAL A 43 7.71 9.31 4.87
C VAL A 43 7.51 9.69 3.40
N LEU A 44 7.82 10.92 3.00
CA LEU A 44 7.75 11.35 1.60
C LEU A 44 8.69 10.55 0.68
N LEU A 45 9.92 10.30 1.13
CA LEU A 45 10.87 9.47 0.38
C LEU A 45 10.35 8.04 0.23
N ARG A 46 9.76 7.48 1.29
CA ARG A 46 9.13 6.16 1.23
C ARG A 46 7.93 6.12 0.30
N ILE A 47 7.03 7.10 0.38
CA ILE A 47 5.88 7.17 -0.53
C ILE A 47 6.36 7.26 -1.98
N THR A 48 7.31 8.13 -2.29
CA THR A 48 7.87 8.25 -3.65
C THR A 48 8.51 6.95 -4.12
N MET A 49 9.23 6.25 -3.22
CA MET A 49 9.81 4.95 -3.50
C MET A 49 8.73 3.91 -3.82
N LEU A 50 7.64 3.85 -3.04
CA LEU A 50 6.54 2.91 -3.28
C LEU A 50 5.64 3.29 -4.46
N ALA A 51 5.47 4.59 -4.74
CA ALA A 51 4.62 5.07 -5.83
C ALA A 51 5.29 4.92 -7.21
N ASN A 52 6.62 4.99 -7.27
CA ASN A 52 7.40 4.73 -8.50
C ASN A 52 7.69 3.25 -8.73
N LEU A 53 7.40 2.37 -7.76
CA LEU A 53 7.28 0.95 -8.02
C LEU A 53 6.00 0.75 -8.82
N GLN A 54 6.14 0.81 -10.15
CA GLN A 54 5.11 0.39 -11.08
C GLN A 54 4.66 -1.00 -10.63
N PRO A 55 3.36 -1.21 -10.28
CA PRO A 55 2.92 -2.49 -9.76
C PRO A 55 3.26 -3.55 -10.80
N THR A 56 4.17 -4.45 -10.44
CA THR A 56 4.54 -5.57 -11.30
C THR A 56 3.25 -6.35 -11.56
N ASN A 57 2.98 -6.71 -12.81
CA ASN A 57 1.72 -7.36 -13.22
C ASN A 57 1.36 -8.62 -12.38
N SER A 58 2.30 -9.18 -11.61
CA SER A 58 2.08 -10.25 -10.64
C SER A 58 1.16 -9.88 -9.47
N ASP A 59 1.23 -8.65 -8.94
CA ASP A 59 0.48 -8.26 -7.74
C ASP A 59 -0.96 -7.84 -8.09
N VAL A 60 -1.13 -7.20 -9.25
CA VAL A 60 -2.45 -6.82 -9.78
C VAL A 60 -3.26 -8.05 -10.20
N SER A 61 -2.61 -9.09 -10.72
CA SER A 61 -3.28 -10.33 -11.12
C SER A 61 -3.83 -11.10 -9.92
N GLY A 62 -3.17 -11.05 -8.76
CA GLY A 62 -3.63 -11.71 -7.53
C GLY A 62 -4.87 -11.05 -6.92
N GLU A 63 -4.95 -9.72 -6.97
CA GLU A 63 -6.07 -8.95 -6.42
C GLU A 63 -7.27 -8.92 -7.39
N ILE A 64 -7.05 -8.79 -8.71
CA ILE A 64 -8.13 -8.81 -9.72
C ILE A 64 -8.73 -10.21 -9.88
N ALA A 65 -7.94 -11.29 -9.72
CA ALA A 65 -8.47 -12.64 -9.75
C ALA A 65 -9.45 -12.95 -8.60
N GLN A 66 -9.35 -12.24 -7.46
CA GLN A 66 -10.29 -12.36 -6.34
C GLN A 66 -11.56 -11.53 -6.55
N LEU A 67 -11.49 -10.46 -7.34
CA LEU A 67 -12.61 -9.57 -7.68
C LEU A 67 -13.39 -10.02 -8.93
N THR A 68 -12.89 -11.02 -9.66
CA THR A 68 -13.61 -11.56 -10.82
C THR A 68 -14.71 -12.48 -10.30
N PRO A 69 -16.01 -12.15 -10.48
CA PRO A 69 -17.09 -13.02 -10.05
C PRO A 69 -16.91 -14.39 -10.72
N HIS A 70 -16.76 -15.43 -9.91
CA HIS A 70 -16.59 -16.79 -10.39
C HIS A 70 -17.93 -17.27 -10.95
N ILE A 71 -18.19 -16.96 -12.21
CA ILE A 71 -19.39 -17.41 -12.90
C ILE A 71 -19.27 -18.92 -13.07
N ASP A 72 -20.15 -19.67 -12.40
CA ASP A 72 -20.22 -21.12 -12.55
C ASP A 72 -20.51 -21.46 -14.02
N LYS A 73 -19.60 -22.23 -14.63
CA LYS A 73 -19.69 -22.65 -16.03
C LYS A 73 -20.96 -23.46 -16.31
N ASN A 74 -21.49 -24.15 -15.29
CA ASN A 74 -22.76 -24.87 -15.41
C ASN A 74 -23.94 -23.91 -15.55
N ALA A 75 -23.92 -22.78 -14.84
CA ALA A 75 -24.96 -21.77 -14.96
C ALA A 75 -24.96 -21.13 -16.36
N VAL A 76 -23.78 -20.88 -16.94
CA VAL A 76 -23.66 -20.35 -18.31
C VAL A 76 -24.25 -21.33 -19.34
N GLN A 77 -23.95 -22.63 -19.22
CA GLN A 77 -24.48 -23.64 -20.12
C GLN A 77 -26.00 -23.79 -20.00
N GLN A 78 -26.54 -23.72 -18.78
CA GLN A 78 -27.98 -23.76 -18.56
C GLN A 78 -28.68 -22.51 -19.12
N LEU A 79 -28.08 -21.32 -18.97
CA LEU A 79 -28.61 -20.08 -19.52
C LEU A 79 -28.61 -20.08 -21.05
N GLN A 80 -27.52 -20.54 -21.68
CA GLN A 80 -27.44 -20.70 -23.14
C GLN A 80 -28.48 -21.70 -23.65
N GLY A 81 -28.63 -22.85 -22.97
CA GLY A 81 -29.66 -23.82 -23.32
C GLY A 81 -31.08 -23.27 -23.21
N LEU A 82 -31.35 -22.38 -22.25
CA LEU A 82 -32.67 -21.74 -22.09
C LEU A 82 -32.93 -20.65 -23.14
N GLU A 83 -31.90 -19.89 -23.53
CA GLU A 83 -31.98 -18.90 -24.61
C GLU A 83 -32.24 -19.56 -25.97
N ASP A 84 -31.57 -20.68 -26.25
CA ASP A 84 -31.67 -21.39 -27.52
C ASP A 84 -33.00 -22.15 -27.69
N ASN A 85 -33.63 -22.56 -26.58
CA ASN A 85 -34.84 -23.39 -26.61
C ASN A 85 -36.14 -22.65 -26.24
N SER A 86 -36.09 -21.37 -25.85
CA SER A 86 -37.28 -20.63 -25.42
C SER A 86 -37.32 -19.21 -25.98
N VAL A 87 -38.16 -19.02 -27.01
CA VAL A 87 -38.43 -17.72 -27.65
C VAL A 87 -38.90 -16.67 -26.64
N ASN A 88 -39.66 -17.09 -25.62
CA ASN A 88 -40.18 -16.21 -24.57
C ASN A 88 -39.10 -15.78 -23.55
N VAL A 89 -38.06 -16.59 -23.37
CA VAL A 89 -36.92 -16.25 -22.48
C VAL A 89 -35.96 -15.31 -23.21
N LYS A 90 -35.77 -15.51 -24.52
CA LYS A 90 -34.99 -14.61 -25.36
C LYS A 90 -35.52 -13.17 -25.35
N SER A 91 -36.83 -12.98 -25.44
CA SER A 91 -37.44 -11.63 -25.37
C SER A 91 -37.21 -10.98 -24.01
N LEU A 92 -37.31 -11.73 -22.90
CA LEU A 92 -37.02 -11.20 -21.56
C LEU A 92 -35.56 -10.78 -21.38
N PHE A 93 -34.62 -11.52 -21.98
CA PHE A 93 -33.20 -11.14 -21.97
C PHE A 93 -32.89 -9.96 -22.90
N GLU A 94 -33.55 -9.87 -24.05
CA GLU A 94 -33.43 -8.71 -24.95
C GLU A 94 -34.00 -7.45 -24.29
N ASP A 95 -35.16 -7.54 -23.63
CA ASP A 95 -35.77 -6.42 -22.90
C ASP A 95 -34.91 -5.98 -21.71
N ALA A 96 -34.39 -6.94 -20.92
CA ALA A 96 -33.47 -6.66 -19.82
C ALA A 96 -32.13 -6.08 -20.30
N ARG A 97 -31.64 -6.45 -21.49
CA ARG A 97 -30.44 -5.86 -22.10
C ARG A 97 -30.68 -4.45 -22.63
N ASN A 98 -31.87 -4.19 -23.16
CA ASN A 98 -32.24 -2.89 -23.72
C ASN A 98 -32.58 -1.86 -22.64
N ASN A 99 -32.98 -2.29 -21.43
CA ASN A 99 -33.18 -1.41 -20.28
C ASN A 99 -32.71 -2.05 -18.95
N PRO A 100 -31.40 -2.17 -18.72
CA PRO A 100 -30.85 -2.91 -17.58
C PRO A 100 -31.05 -2.23 -16.22
N PHE A 101 -31.55 -0.99 -16.20
CA PHE A 101 -31.76 -0.20 -14.98
C PHE A 101 -33.10 0.57 -14.99
N GLY A 102 -34.12 0.03 -15.66
CA GLY A 102 -35.47 0.56 -15.51
C GLY A 102 -35.93 0.45 -14.05
N GLU A 103 -36.36 1.58 -13.48
CA GLU A 103 -36.80 1.74 -12.08
C GLU A 103 -37.75 0.64 -11.57
#